data_AF-A0A2L0ADX6-F1
#
_entry.id   AF-A0A2L0ADX6-F1
#
_cell.length_a   1.000
_cell.length_b   1.000
_cell.length_c   1.000
_cell.angle_alpha   90.00
_cell.angle_beta   90.00
_cell.angle_gamma   90.00
#
_symmetry.space_group_name_H-M   'P 1'
#
loop_
_entity.id
_entity.type
_entity.pdbx_description
1 polymer ?
#
loop_
_entity_poly.entity_id
_entity_poly.type
_entity_poly.pdbx_seq_one_letter_code
_entity_poly.pdbx_strand_id
1 'polypeptide(L)'
;MAEANAQYYGTRDPLGAGGDFITAPEISQMFGEFVGLCLADVWQQSGRREGALYVELGPGRGTLAVDALRAMKAAALTPRPHFVETSPVLRDRQQAVVPTATFHDDLDTLPDQGPLLVVANEFFDALPVRQMVRTEAGWRERVVIAGDEVQFVPMAGYRATDAAVPSALADSAVGTIVEVSPAAATMALALANRIAKQGGAALIIDYGYEGPAAGDTLQAVRGHAHADPFADVGESDLTAHVDFTLVGHMARQAGLQVLGPIGQGDFLKALGIDARAAQLARQSPDRAEEITAARMRLVMPEEMGTLFKVMAFVHPEWALPEGFA
;
A
#
# COMPACT_ATOMS: atom_id res chain seq x y z
N MET A 1 -4.29 11.79 12.36
CA MET A 1 -3.71 11.41 11.06
C MET A 1 -3.30 12.63 10.26
N ALA A 2 -4.22 13.53 9.86
CA ALA A 2 -3.88 14.73 9.09
C ALA A 2 -2.75 15.57 9.72
N GLU A 3 -2.77 15.79 11.04
CA GLU A 3 -1.71 16.54 11.74
C GLU A 3 -0.35 15.82 11.72
N ALA A 4 -0.34 14.50 11.90
CA ALA A 4 0.89 13.69 11.81
C ALA A 4 1.44 13.68 10.37
N ASN A 5 0.59 13.53 9.37
CA ASN A 5 0.99 13.57 7.97
C ASN A 5 1.50 14.97 7.57
N ALA A 6 0.85 16.03 8.03
CA ALA A 6 1.31 17.40 7.81
C ALA A 6 2.68 17.64 8.46
N GLN A 7 2.92 17.08 9.65
CA GLN A 7 4.21 17.22 10.33
C GLN A 7 5.31 16.40 9.66
N TYR A 8 5.06 15.13 9.32
CA TYR A 8 6.08 14.26 8.74
C TYR A 8 6.19 14.44 7.22
N TYR A 9 5.17 14.05 6.44
CA TYR A 9 5.16 14.16 4.97
C TYR A 9 4.98 15.58 4.43
N GLY A 10 4.58 16.55 5.27
CA GLY A 10 4.40 17.95 4.87
C GLY A 10 5.61 18.85 5.10
N THR A 11 6.62 18.42 5.87
CA THR A 11 7.78 19.26 6.21
C THR A 11 9.12 18.81 5.61
N ARG A 12 9.20 17.57 5.10
CA ARG A 12 10.44 16.98 4.56
C ARG A 12 10.19 16.10 3.33
N ASP A 13 11.27 15.61 2.71
CA ASP A 13 11.25 14.56 1.69
C ASP A 13 11.75 13.22 2.27
N PRO A 14 10.86 12.34 2.77
CA PRO A 14 11.30 11.09 3.38
C PRO A 14 11.55 9.96 2.36
N LEU A 15 11.35 10.19 1.06
CA LEU A 15 11.36 9.12 0.05
C LEU A 15 12.63 9.09 -0.81
N GLY A 16 13.19 7.89 -0.98
CA GLY A 16 14.29 7.58 -1.91
C GLY A 16 15.66 7.44 -1.25
N ALA A 17 16.72 7.34 -2.06
CA ALA A 17 18.08 7.06 -1.58
C ALA A 17 18.63 8.12 -0.59
N GLY A 18 18.12 9.36 -0.64
CA GLY A 18 18.45 10.43 0.30
C GLY A 18 17.40 10.66 1.40
N GLY A 19 16.32 9.87 1.41
CA GLY A 19 15.23 9.93 2.39
C GLY A 19 15.39 8.89 3.51
N ASP A 20 14.29 8.59 4.19
CA ASP A 20 14.22 7.63 5.30
C ASP A 20 14.02 6.18 4.83
N PHE A 21 13.41 5.96 3.65
CA PHE A 21 13.22 4.62 3.05
C PHE A 21 13.15 4.62 1.50
N ILE A 22 13.27 3.44 0.89
CA ILE A 22 13.19 3.22 -0.57
C ILE A 22 12.00 2.30 -0.89
N THR A 23 11.07 2.78 -1.72
CA THR A 23 9.87 2.06 -2.17
C THR A 23 10.08 1.32 -3.49
N ALA A 24 9.20 0.36 -3.82
CA ALA A 24 9.30 -0.42 -5.07
C ALA A 24 9.40 0.43 -6.36
N PRO A 25 8.60 1.52 -6.51
CA PRO A 25 8.71 2.41 -7.68
C PRO A 25 10.08 3.10 -7.82
N GLU A 26 10.76 3.39 -6.70
CA GLU A 26 12.07 4.06 -6.71
C GLU A 26 13.22 3.08 -7.03
N ILE A 27 12.98 1.77 -6.90
CA ILE A 27 13.96 0.72 -7.23
C ILE A 27 14.02 0.49 -8.74
N SER A 28 12.88 0.44 -9.43
CA SER A 28 12.86 0.17 -10.87
C SER A 28 11.59 0.59 -11.57
N GLN A 29 11.76 1.16 -12.78
CA GLN A 29 10.66 1.41 -13.71
C GLN A 29 9.83 0.16 -14.04
N MET A 30 10.44 -1.03 -13.95
CA MET A 30 9.75 -2.29 -14.24
C MET A 30 8.53 -2.49 -13.34
N PHE A 31 8.61 -2.06 -12.07
CA PHE A 31 7.51 -2.21 -11.13
C PHE A 31 6.28 -1.44 -11.61
N GLY A 32 6.44 -0.14 -11.90
CA GLY A 32 5.33 0.69 -12.39
C GLY A 32 4.82 0.28 -13.77
N GLU A 33 5.71 -0.19 -14.65
CA GLU A 33 5.32 -0.76 -15.94
C GLU A 33 4.36 -1.94 -15.77
N PHE A 34 4.68 -2.91 -14.90
CA PHE A 34 3.83 -4.09 -14.69
C PHE A 34 2.52 -3.79 -13.98
N VAL A 35 2.52 -2.89 -12.99
CA VAL A 35 1.28 -2.41 -12.35
C VAL A 35 0.36 -1.77 -13.40
N GLY A 36 0.91 -0.88 -14.23
CA GLY A 36 0.15 -0.21 -15.28
C GLY A 36 -0.38 -1.18 -16.34
N LEU A 37 0.44 -2.14 -16.78
CA LEU A 37 0.04 -3.15 -17.77
C LEU A 37 -1.02 -4.12 -17.21
N CYS A 38 -0.90 -4.53 -15.96
CA CYS A 38 -1.91 -5.38 -15.30
C CYS A 38 -3.28 -4.70 -15.28
N LEU A 39 -3.35 -3.43 -14.86
CA LEU A 39 -4.59 -2.65 -14.86
C LEU A 39 -5.13 -2.39 -16.28
N ALA A 40 -4.24 -2.11 -17.24
CA ALA A 40 -4.63 -1.94 -18.64
C ALA A 40 -5.19 -3.22 -19.24
N ASP A 41 -4.60 -4.36 -18.93
CA ASP A 41 -5.05 -5.67 -19.39
C ASP A 41 -6.46 -5.99 -18.85
N VAL A 42 -6.68 -5.84 -17.54
CA VAL A 42 -8.00 -6.00 -16.91
C VAL A 42 -9.05 -5.13 -17.61
N TRP A 43 -8.74 -3.86 -17.86
CA TRP A 43 -9.64 -2.94 -18.58
C TRP A 43 -9.94 -3.42 -20.01
N GLN A 44 -8.92 -3.88 -20.75
CA GLN A 44 -9.10 -4.38 -22.11
C GLN A 44 -9.97 -5.63 -22.16
N GLN A 45 -9.67 -6.61 -21.30
CA GLN A 45 -10.42 -7.85 -21.20
C GLN A 45 -11.85 -7.62 -20.69
N SER A 46 -12.09 -6.53 -19.95
CA SER A 46 -13.42 -6.10 -19.47
C SER A 46 -14.19 -5.24 -20.48
N GLY A 47 -13.80 -5.27 -21.76
CA GLY A 47 -14.54 -4.64 -22.87
C GLY A 47 -14.17 -3.19 -23.15
N ARG A 48 -13.02 -2.70 -22.66
CA ARG A 48 -12.51 -1.34 -22.94
C ARG A 48 -13.50 -0.23 -22.60
N ARG A 49 -14.18 -0.34 -21.45
CA ARG A 49 -15.23 0.59 -21.02
C ARG A 49 -14.70 2.04 -21.04
N GLU A 50 -15.46 2.95 -21.65
CA GLU A 50 -15.05 4.35 -21.82
C GLU A 50 -14.89 5.09 -20.49
N GLY A 51 -14.08 6.16 -20.50
CA GLY A 51 -13.94 7.06 -19.36
C GLY A 51 -13.13 6.50 -18.19
N ALA A 52 -12.28 5.50 -18.42
CA ALA A 52 -11.43 4.91 -17.38
C ALA A 52 -10.58 5.95 -16.64
N LEU A 53 -10.49 5.78 -15.32
CA LEU A 53 -9.76 6.64 -14.40
C LEU A 53 -8.62 5.85 -13.79
N TYR A 54 -7.40 6.41 -13.84
CA TYR A 54 -6.28 5.89 -13.07
C TYR A 54 -6.31 6.57 -11.72
N VAL A 55 -6.43 5.80 -10.65
CA VAL A 55 -6.45 6.34 -9.28
C VAL A 55 -5.25 5.79 -8.52
N GLU A 56 -4.48 6.68 -7.89
CA GLU A 56 -3.38 6.28 -7.01
C GLU A 56 -3.61 6.83 -5.61
N LEU A 57 -3.61 5.94 -4.62
CA LEU A 57 -3.71 6.31 -3.20
C LEU A 57 -2.30 6.49 -2.64
N GLY A 58 -1.99 7.69 -2.15
CA GLY A 58 -0.65 8.05 -1.65
C GLY A 58 0.45 7.87 -2.70
N PRO A 59 0.52 8.72 -3.75
CA PRO A 59 1.46 8.50 -4.87
C PRO A 59 2.94 8.69 -4.52
N GLY A 60 3.26 9.12 -3.30
CA GLY A 60 4.61 9.51 -2.90
C GLY A 60 5.17 10.59 -3.83
N ARG A 61 6.19 10.26 -4.63
CA ARG A 61 6.79 11.20 -5.60
C ARG A 61 6.07 11.23 -6.96
N GLY A 62 5.08 10.35 -7.18
CA GLY A 62 4.40 10.15 -8.46
C GLY A 62 5.16 9.26 -9.45
N THR A 63 6.27 8.65 -9.03
CA THR A 63 7.13 7.80 -9.86
C THR A 63 6.38 6.60 -10.43
N LEU A 64 5.59 5.92 -9.59
CA LEU A 64 4.72 4.81 -10.00
C LEU A 64 3.75 5.24 -11.10
N ALA A 65 3.03 6.34 -10.90
CA ALA A 65 2.11 6.89 -11.89
C ALA A 65 2.79 7.18 -13.23
N VAL A 66 3.99 7.75 -13.24
CA VAL A 66 4.73 8.06 -14.47
C VAL A 66 4.98 6.80 -15.30
N ASP A 67 5.51 5.75 -14.66
CA ASP A 67 5.81 4.48 -15.35
C ASP A 67 4.53 3.73 -15.74
N ALA A 68 3.53 3.69 -14.85
CA ALA A 68 2.25 3.04 -15.10
C ALA A 68 1.51 3.69 -16.27
N LEU A 69 1.34 5.02 -16.26
CA LEU A 69 0.66 5.75 -17.33
C LEU A 69 1.41 5.65 -18.66
N ARG A 70 2.76 5.65 -18.65
CA ARG A 70 3.57 5.40 -19.84
C ARG A 70 3.28 4.01 -20.43
N ALA A 71 3.24 2.99 -19.59
CA ALA A 71 2.99 1.62 -20.00
C ALA A 71 1.54 1.39 -20.46
N MET A 72 0.56 1.95 -19.76
CA MET A 72 -0.85 1.95 -20.16
C MET A 72 -1.04 2.58 -21.56
N LYS A 73 -0.35 3.70 -21.83
CA LYS A 73 -0.41 4.36 -23.14
C LYS A 73 0.13 3.46 -24.26
N ALA A 74 1.20 2.70 -24.01
CA ALA A 74 1.69 1.70 -24.96
C ALA A 74 0.69 0.55 -25.19
N ALA A 75 -0.16 0.28 -24.20
CA ALA A 75 -1.30 -0.66 -24.28
C ALA A 75 -2.61 -0.01 -24.78
N ALA A 76 -2.54 1.16 -25.45
CA ALA A 76 -3.68 1.90 -25.99
C ALA A 76 -4.73 2.35 -24.96
N LEU A 77 -4.33 2.52 -23.70
CA LEU A 77 -5.13 3.10 -22.62
C LEU A 77 -4.51 4.42 -22.15
N THR A 78 -5.25 5.51 -22.23
CA THR A 78 -4.84 6.83 -21.71
C THR A 78 -5.86 7.34 -20.71
N PRO A 79 -5.86 6.81 -19.47
CA PRO A 79 -6.85 7.17 -18.47
C PRO A 79 -6.52 8.55 -17.88
N ARG A 80 -7.51 9.21 -17.28
CA ARG A 80 -7.26 10.45 -16.53
C ARG A 80 -6.64 10.08 -15.17
N PRO A 81 -5.51 10.69 -14.77
CA PRO A 81 -4.91 10.43 -13.47
C PRO A 81 -5.58 11.22 -12.35
N HIS A 82 -5.94 10.52 -11.28
CA HIS A 82 -6.54 11.04 -10.07
C HIS A 82 -5.71 10.57 -8.87
N PHE A 83 -5.19 11.50 -8.06
CA PHE A 83 -4.34 11.17 -6.91
C PHE A 83 -5.06 11.51 -5.60
N VAL A 84 -5.12 10.55 -4.68
CA VAL A 84 -5.61 10.77 -3.31
C VAL A 84 -4.39 11.01 -2.43
N GLU A 85 -4.14 12.29 -2.14
CA GLU A 85 -2.94 12.79 -1.46
C GLU A 85 -3.33 13.97 -0.59
N THR A 86 -2.90 14.02 0.67
CA THR A 86 -3.23 15.13 1.58
C THR A 86 -2.09 16.11 1.81
N SER A 87 -0.84 15.73 1.49
CA SER A 87 0.35 16.58 1.64
C SER A 87 0.47 17.59 0.49
N PRO A 88 0.39 18.91 0.76
CA PRO A 88 0.56 19.93 -0.28
C PRO A 88 1.93 19.87 -0.97
N VAL A 89 2.99 19.55 -0.19
CA VAL A 89 4.36 19.44 -0.72
C VAL A 89 4.49 18.28 -1.71
N LEU A 90 3.86 17.14 -1.41
CA LEU A 90 3.84 16.01 -2.34
C LEU A 90 2.97 16.30 -3.56
N ARG A 91 1.82 16.96 -3.41
CA ARG A 91 0.99 17.39 -4.55
C ARG A 91 1.77 18.24 -5.54
N ASP A 92 2.54 19.23 -5.08
CA ASP A 92 3.35 20.08 -5.96
C ASP A 92 4.38 19.27 -6.78
N ARG A 93 5.01 18.28 -6.14
CA ARG A 93 5.99 17.40 -6.82
C ARG A 93 5.32 16.43 -7.79
N GLN A 94 4.22 15.81 -7.39
CA GLN A 94 3.41 14.92 -8.20
C GLN A 94 2.87 15.66 -9.43
N GLN A 95 2.42 16.91 -9.26
CA GLN A 95 1.95 17.79 -10.34
C GLN A 95 3.05 18.15 -11.34
N ALA A 96 4.31 18.24 -10.89
CA ALA A 96 5.45 18.50 -11.76
C ALA A 96 5.77 17.31 -12.69
N VAL A 97 5.61 16.07 -12.21
CA VAL A 97 5.89 14.85 -12.99
C VAL A 97 4.68 14.28 -13.73
N VAL A 98 3.47 14.52 -13.23
CA VAL A 98 2.20 14.19 -13.89
C VAL A 98 1.32 15.45 -13.99
N PRO A 99 1.56 16.32 -14.99
CA PRO A 99 0.86 17.62 -15.11
C PRO A 99 -0.66 17.53 -15.29
N THR A 100 -1.19 16.37 -15.63
CA THR A 100 -2.63 16.15 -15.84
C THR A 100 -3.33 15.55 -14.63
N ALA A 101 -2.62 15.36 -13.51
CA ALA A 101 -3.21 14.79 -12.30
C ALA A 101 -4.26 15.72 -11.69
N THR A 102 -5.37 15.13 -11.24
CA THR A 102 -6.36 15.82 -10.39
C THR A 102 -6.24 15.29 -8.97
N PHE A 103 -6.08 16.18 -7.99
CA PHE A 103 -5.90 15.80 -6.58
C PHE A 103 -7.21 15.73 -5.81
N HIS A 104 -7.23 14.81 -4.85
CA HIS A 104 -8.36 14.48 -3.98
C HIS A 104 -7.86 14.35 -2.54
N ASP A 105 -8.64 14.83 -1.59
CA ASP A 105 -8.32 14.66 -0.16
C ASP A 105 -8.71 13.24 0.32
N ASP A 106 -9.74 12.65 -0.29
CA ASP A 106 -10.25 11.31 0.02
C ASP A 106 -10.91 10.66 -1.23
N LEU A 107 -11.46 9.46 -1.05
CA LEU A 107 -12.12 8.71 -2.12
C LEU A 107 -13.48 9.30 -2.55
N ASP A 108 -14.11 10.14 -1.73
CA ASP A 108 -15.45 10.65 -1.95
C ASP A 108 -15.46 11.78 -2.99
N THR A 109 -14.34 12.47 -3.17
CA THR A 109 -14.19 13.52 -4.20
C THR A 109 -13.83 12.96 -5.59
N LEU A 110 -13.58 11.65 -5.71
CA LEU A 110 -13.30 11.01 -6.99
C LEU A 110 -14.51 11.08 -7.94
N PRO A 111 -14.30 11.15 -9.26
CA PRO A 111 -15.42 11.15 -10.20
C PRO A 111 -16.30 9.90 -10.10
N ASP A 112 -17.60 10.12 -10.07
CA ASP A 112 -18.66 9.10 -9.99
C ASP A 112 -18.94 8.37 -11.31
N GLN A 113 -18.24 8.70 -12.39
CA GLN A 113 -18.50 8.20 -13.74
C GLN A 113 -17.22 7.64 -14.35
N GLY A 114 -17.34 6.45 -14.94
CA GLY A 114 -16.24 5.71 -15.55
C GLY A 114 -15.60 4.72 -14.57
N PRO A 115 -14.97 3.66 -15.08
CA PRO A 115 -14.40 2.63 -14.22
C PRO A 115 -13.12 3.08 -13.53
N LEU A 116 -12.89 2.54 -12.34
CA LEU A 116 -11.71 2.82 -11.53
C LEU A 116 -10.62 1.78 -11.75
N LEU A 117 -9.43 2.24 -12.15
CA LEU A 117 -8.21 1.44 -12.20
C LEU A 117 -7.29 1.96 -11.11
N VAL A 118 -7.35 1.31 -9.94
CA VAL A 118 -6.77 1.84 -8.71
C VAL A 118 -5.47 1.13 -8.38
N VAL A 119 -4.48 1.86 -7.88
CA VAL A 119 -3.33 1.29 -7.17
C VAL A 119 -3.16 1.96 -5.82
N ALA A 120 -2.85 1.14 -4.81
CA ALA A 120 -2.44 1.56 -3.48
C ALA A 120 -1.15 0.81 -3.15
N ASN A 121 0.00 1.46 -3.34
CA ASN A 121 1.31 0.89 -3.05
C ASN A 121 1.87 1.54 -1.77
N GLU A 122 2.15 0.74 -0.74
CA GLU A 122 2.70 1.24 0.55
C GLU A 122 1.86 2.40 1.08
N PHE A 123 0.54 2.17 1.08
CA PHE A 123 -0.46 3.14 1.53
C PHE A 123 -1.17 2.67 2.79
N PHE A 124 -1.41 1.36 2.90
CA PHE A 124 -2.17 0.80 4.01
C PHE A 124 -1.32 0.65 5.27
N ASP A 125 -0.01 0.45 5.14
CA ASP A 125 0.95 0.41 6.24
C ASP A 125 1.07 1.73 7.02
N ALA A 126 0.88 2.85 6.34
CA ALA A 126 0.87 4.20 6.91
C ALA A 126 -0.47 4.56 7.60
N LEU A 127 -1.47 3.68 7.53
CA LEU A 127 -2.76 3.91 8.20
C LEU A 127 -2.67 3.59 9.71
N PRO A 128 -3.34 4.35 10.58
CA PRO A 128 -3.14 4.21 12.02
C PRO A 128 -3.67 2.87 12.54
N VAL A 129 -2.85 2.21 13.33
CA VAL A 129 -3.21 0.97 14.04
C VAL A 129 -3.60 1.25 15.49
N ARG A 130 -4.38 0.34 16.06
CA ARG A 130 -4.59 0.20 17.50
C ARG A 130 -3.96 -1.10 17.94
N GLN A 131 -3.27 -1.07 19.07
CA GLN A 131 -2.69 -2.26 19.69
C GLN A 131 -3.53 -2.69 20.89
N MET A 132 -3.79 -3.99 20.99
CA MET A 132 -4.31 -4.64 22.19
C MET A 132 -3.19 -5.48 22.78
N VAL A 133 -3.06 -5.48 24.10
CA VAL A 133 -2.09 -6.30 24.83
C VAL A 133 -2.79 -7.22 25.80
N ARG A 134 -2.37 -8.49 25.83
CA ARG A 134 -2.87 -9.49 26.77
C ARG A 134 -2.27 -9.26 28.15
N THR A 135 -3.12 -9.06 29.15
CA THR A 135 -2.72 -8.94 30.56
C THR A 135 -3.26 -10.13 31.36
N GLU A 136 -2.86 -10.25 32.64
CA GLU A 136 -3.45 -11.24 33.56
C GLU A 136 -4.96 -11.04 33.75
N ALA A 137 -5.47 -9.82 33.57
CA ALA A 137 -6.88 -9.45 33.72
C ALA A 137 -7.66 -9.47 32.39
N GLY A 138 -7.11 -10.08 31.34
CA GLY A 138 -7.68 -10.11 29.99
C GLY A 138 -7.05 -9.11 29.03
N TRP A 139 -7.68 -8.89 27.88
CA TRP A 139 -7.17 -7.98 26.86
C TRP A 139 -7.43 -6.51 27.21
N ARG A 140 -6.42 -5.67 26.96
CA ARG A 140 -6.49 -4.22 27.16
C ARG A 140 -6.01 -3.48 25.93
N GLU A 141 -6.59 -2.31 25.66
CA GLU A 141 -6.01 -1.38 24.66
C GLU A 141 -4.65 -0.89 25.17
N ARG A 142 -3.60 -1.00 24.35
CA ARG A 142 -2.29 -0.40 24.64
C ARG A 142 -2.38 1.09 24.35
N VAL A 143 -2.00 1.89 25.33
CA VAL A 143 -2.03 3.36 25.27
C VAL A 143 -0.63 3.90 25.42
N VAL A 144 -0.43 5.13 24.97
CA VAL A 144 0.84 5.84 25.07
C VAL A 144 0.67 6.96 26.10
N ILE A 145 1.53 6.99 27.11
CA ILE A 145 1.58 8.07 28.10
C ILE A 145 2.81 8.92 27.91
N ALA A 146 2.73 10.20 28.32
CA ALA A 146 3.91 11.01 28.50
C ALA A 146 4.74 10.43 29.66
N GLY A 147 5.98 10.04 29.38
CA GLY A 147 6.98 9.74 30.41
C GLY A 147 7.65 11.01 30.92
N ASP A 148 8.91 10.89 31.36
CA ASP A 148 9.75 12.06 31.64
C ASP A 148 9.89 12.92 30.36
N GLU A 149 10.20 14.23 30.50
CA GLU A 149 9.97 15.36 29.58
C GLU A 149 10.13 15.18 28.04
N VAL A 150 10.69 14.07 27.54
CA VAL A 150 10.99 13.83 26.12
C VAL A 150 10.58 12.43 25.60
N GLN A 151 10.16 11.47 26.45
CA GLN A 151 9.87 10.10 25.99
C GLN A 151 8.43 9.68 26.23
N PHE A 152 7.80 9.13 25.18
CA PHE A 152 6.51 8.47 25.30
C PHE A 152 6.70 7.00 25.71
N VAL A 153 5.80 6.48 26.56
CA VAL A 153 5.90 5.10 27.04
C VAL A 153 4.61 4.35 26.73
N PRO A 154 4.68 3.20 26.03
CA PRO A 154 3.51 2.39 25.78
C PRO A 154 3.19 1.48 26.98
N MET A 155 1.93 1.43 27.40
CA MET A 155 1.47 0.59 28.51
C MET A 155 0.06 0.06 28.31
N ALA A 156 -0.33 -0.94 29.09
CA ALA A 156 -1.71 -1.42 29.10
C ALA A 156 -2.64 -0.34 29.66
N GLY A 157 -3.65 0.04 28.88
CA GLY A 157 -4.72 0.93 29.30
C GLY A 157 -5.79 0.24 30.14
N TYR A 158 -6.80 1.01 30.54
CA TYR A 158 -7.87 0.52 31.42
C TYR A 158 -9.04 -0.14 30.66
N ARG A 159 -9.18 0.11 29.35
CA ARG A 159 -10.31 -0.37 28.55
C ARG A 159 -10.15 -1.85 28.23
N ALA A 160 -11.16 -2.66 28.57
CA ALA A 160 -11.25 -4.05 28.14
C ALA A 160 -11.54 -4.13 26.65
N THR A 161 -10.81 -5.00 25.93
CA THR A 161 -10.87 -5.11 24.46
C THR A 161 -11.01 -6.53 23.96
N ASP A 162 -11.44 -7.46 24.81
CA ASP A 162 -11.58 -8.88 24.47
C ASP A 162 -12.46 -9.11 23.23
N ALA A 163 -13.49 -8.29 23.03
CA ALA A 163 -14.37 -8.35 21.85
C ALA A 163 -13.71 -7.85 20.54
N ALA A 164 -12.60 -7.11 20.62
CA ALA A 164 -11.86 -6.62 19.45
C ALA A 164 -10.74 -7.58 19.03
N VAL A 165 -10.51 -8.65 19.79
CA VAL A 165 -9.47 -9.64 19.53
C VAL A 165 -10.09 -10.84 18.83
N PRO A 166 -9.49 -11.36 17.74
CA PRO A 166 -9.97 -12.59 17.11
C PRO A 166 -10.06 -13.73 18.11
N SER A 167 -11.14 -14.52 18.04
CA SER A 167 -11.37 -15.63 18.98
C SER A 167 -10.23 -16.65 19.00
N ALA A 168 -9.57 -16.86 17.86
CA ALA A 168 -8.39 -17.72 17.74
C ALA A 168 -7.18 -17.26 18.58
N LEU A 169 -7.13 -15.98 18.94
CA LEU A 169 -6.08 -15.37 19.76
C LEU A 169 -6.55 -15.10 21.19
N ALA A 170 -7.80 -15.44 21.53
CA ALA A 170 -8.40 -15.08 22.80
C ALA A 170 -7.61 -15.58 24.01
N ASP A 171 -6.98 -16.75 23.92
CA ASP A 171 -6.22 -17.40 25.00
C ASP A 171 -4.70 -17.25 24.86
N SER A 172 -4.24 -16.23 24.13
CA SER A 172 -2.80 -15.94 24.00
C SER A 172 -2.13 -15.68 25.36
N ALA A 173 -0.80 -15.83 25.38
CA ALA A 173 0.01 -15.59 26.56
C ALA A 173 -0.01 -14.11 26.99
N VAL A 174 0.22 -13.84 28.28
CA VAL A 174 0.42 -12.47 28.79
C VAL A 174 1.58 -11.82 28.06
N GLY A 175 1.40 -10.56 27.65
CA GLY A 175 2.35 -9.79 26.85
C GLY A 175 2.14 -9.90 25.34
N THR A 176 1.31 -10.84 24.86
CA THR A 176 0.97 -10.90 23.43
C THR A 176 0.28 -9.62 22.98
N ILE A 177 0.68 -9.10 21.81
CA ILE A 177 0.10 -7.93 21.16
C ILE A 177 -0.70 -8.38 19.93
N VAL A 178 -1.85 -7.73 19.72
CA VAL A 178 -2.66 -7.84 18.50
C VAL A 178 -2.90 -6.44 17.98
N GLU A 179 -2.71 -6.26 16.68
CA GLU A 179 -2.94 -4.99 15.98
C GLU A 179 -4.23 -5.04 15.17
N VAL A 180 -4.98 -3.95 15.18
CA VAL A 180 -6.15 -3.75 14.31
C VAL A 180 -6.11 -2.35 13.71
N SER A 181 -6.54 -2.21 12.45
CA SER A 181 -6.62 -0.91 11.78
C SER A 181 -8.05 -0.60 11.35
N PRO A 182 -8.85 0.09 12.18
CA PRO A 182 -10.16 0.60 11.78
C PRO A 182 -10.08 1.54 10.56
N ALA A 183 -8.96 2.25 10.40
CA ALA A 183 -8.71 3.12 9.26
C ALA A 183 -8.54 2.31 7.96
N ALA A 184 -7.75 1.24 7.98
CA ALA A 184 -7.63 0.31 6.84
C ALA A 184 -8.98 -0.32 6.49
N ALA A 185 -9.77 -0.76 7.47
CA ALA A 185 -11.10 -1.31 7.22
C ALA A 185 -12.02 -0.30 6.52
N THR A 186 -12.05 0.94 7.03
CA THR A 186 -12.88 2.03 6.49
C THR A 186 -12.47 2.36 5.05
N MET A 187 -11.17 2.51 4.82
CA MET A 187 -10.63 2.80 3.49
C MET A 187 -10.88 1.67 2.49
N ALA A 188 -10.61 0.42 2.87
CA ALA A 188 -10.83 -0.74 2.02
C ALA A 188 -12.31 -0.88 1.64
N LEU A 189 -13.23 -0.69 2.60
CA LEU A 189 -14.67 -0.73 2.34
C LEU A 189 -15.12 0.43 1.45
N ALA A 190 -14.62 1.64 1.68
CA ALA A 190 -14.94 2.81 0.84
C ALA A 190 -14.48 2.59 -0.61
N LEU A 191 -13.23 2.17 -0.81
CA LEU A 191 -12.69 1.82 -2.13
C LEU A 191 -13.52 0.72 -2.79
N ALA A 192 -13.85 -0.33 -2.06
CA ALA A 192 -14.61 -1.44 -2.59
C ALA A 192 -16.03 -1.02 -3.01
N ASN A 193 -16.71 -0.19 -2.22
CA ASN A 193 -18.02 0.36 -2.58
C ASN A 193 -17.96 1.23 -3.85
N ARG A 194 -16.90 2.03 -4.03
CA ARG A 194 -16.69 2.81 -5.26
C ARG A 194 -16.56 1.89 -6.47
N ILE A 195 -15.71 0.87 -6.40
CA ILE A 195 -15.53 -0.10 -7.49
C ILE A 195 -16.83 -0.89 -7.75
N ALA A 196 -17.55 -1.30 -6.72
CA ALA A 196 -18.83 -2.02 -6.86
C ALA A 196 -19.88 -1.16 -7.58
N LYS A 197 -19.89 0.16 -7.35
CA LYS A 197 -20.85 1.09 -7.95
C LYS A 197 -20.60 1.36 -9.43
N GLN A 198 -19.34 1.53 -9.85
CA GLN A 198 -19.00 2.00 -11.21
C GLN A 198 -18.13 1.05 -12.05
N GLY A 199 -17.75 -0.10 -11.48
CA GLY A 199 -16.85 -1.06 -12.12
C GLY A 199 -15.38 -0.67 -11.98
N GLY A 200 -14.50 -1.63 -12.25
CA GLY A 200 -13.06 -1.43 -12.19
C GLY A 200 -12.33 -2.54 -11.43
N ALA A 201 -11.06 -2.26 -11.14
CA ALA A 201 -10.21 -3.08 -10.32
C ALA A 201 -9.22 -2.23 -9.51
N ALA A 202 -8.73 -2.77 -8.40
CA ALA A 202 -7.65 -2.20 -7.62
C ALA A 202 -6.53 -3.21 -7.40
N LEU A 203 -5.29 -2.74 -7.40
CA LEU A 203 -4.12 -3.47 -6.89
C LEU A 203 -3.67 -2.83 -5.58
N ILE A 204 -3.62 -3.63 -4.52
CA ILE A 204 -3.14 -3.24 -3.20
C ILE A 204 -1.83 -3.97 -2.96
N ILE A 205 -0.76 -3.20 -2.78
CA ILE A 205 0.61 -3.70 -2.68
C ILE A 205 1.21 -3.17 -1.40
N ASP A 206 1.49 -4.04 -0.46
CA ASP A 206 1.98 -3.65 0.85
C ASP A 206 2.65 -4.83 1.55
N TYR A 207 3.43 -4.60 2.59
CA TYR A 207 3.98 -5.67 3.42
C TYR A 207 3.03 -6.01 4.56
N GLY A 208 2.78 -7.30 4.74
CA GLY A 208 1.68 -7.72 5.60
C GLY A 208 1.50 -9.22 5.75
N TYR A 209 0.38 -9.60 6.35
CA TYR A 209 0.08 -10.98 6.74
C TYR A 209 -1.37 -11.38 6.42
N GLU A 210 -1.64 -12.68 6.54
CA GLU A 210 -2.98 -13.27 6.49
C GLU A 210 -3.29 -14.06 7.76
N GLY A 211 -4.58 -14.13 8.10
CA GLY A 211 -5.11 -14.81 9.26
C GLY A 211 -5.12 -13.93 10.51
N PRO A 212 -5.72 -14.41 11.61
CA PRO A 212 -5.49 -13.78 12.89
C PRO A 212 -4.01 -13.92 13.24
N ALA A 213 -3.29 -12.80 13.29
CA ALA A 213 -1.89 -12.76 13.69
C ALA A 213 -1.73 -11.98 15.00
N ALA A 214 -0.74 -12.40 15.78
CA ALA A 214 -0.27 -11.67 16.94
C ALA A 214 1.17 -11.23 16.68
N GLY A 215 1.51 -10.02 17.11
CA GLY A 215 2.80 -9.39 16.88
C GLY A 215 2.73 -7.89 17.09
N ASP A 216 3.86 -7.32 17.47
CA ASP A 216 4.11 -5.87 17.44
C ASP A 216 4.79 -5.60 16.11
N THR A 217 4.05 -5.04 15.15
CA THR A 217 4.57 -4.72 13.81
C THR A 217 4.74 -3.22 13.61
N LEU A 218 4.27 -2.41 14.56
CA LEU A 218 4.56 -0.99 14.61
C LEU A 218 6.08 -0.78 14.63
N GLN A 219 6.58 -0.14 13.59
CA GLN A 219 7.98 0.18 13.45
C GLN A 219 8.15 1.66 13.14
N ALA A 220 9.33 2.17 13.51
CA ALA A 220 9.78 3.48 13.09
C ALA A 220 11.04 3.35 12.25
N VAL A 221 11.14 4.12 11.17
CA VAL A 221 12.33 4.17 10.31
C VAL A 221 12.81 5.60 10.19
N ARG A 222 14.12 5.79 10.32
CA ARG A 222 14.81 7.06 10.13
C ARG A 222 16.18 6.83 9.52
N GLY A 223 16.49 7.48 8.40
CA GLY A 223 17.76 7.35 7.70
C GLY A 223 18.14 5.90 7.34
N HIS A 224 17.18 5.09 6.86
CA HIS A 224 17.34 3.66 6.53
C HIS A 224 17.68 2.76 7.72
N ALA A 225 17.40 3.19 8.95
CA ALA A 225 17.60 2.38 10.16
C ALA A 225 16.34 2.35 11.04
N HIS A 226 16.18 1.25 11.79
CA HIS A 226 15.13 1.16 12.81
C HIS A 226 15.34 2.23 13.88
N ALA A 227 14.24 2.91 14.22
CA ALA A 227 14.15 3.88 15.29
C ALA A 227 13.14 3.40 16.35
N ASP A 228 13.15 4.04 17.52
CA ASP A 228 12.11 3.85 18.53
C ASP A 228 10.87 4.68 18.14
N PRO A 229 9.68 4.06 17.93
CA PRO A 229 8.44 4.77 17.59
C PRO A 229 7.99 5.82 18.61
N PHE A 230 8.50 5.74 19.84
CA PHE A 230 8.10 6.61 20.94
C PHE A 230 9.15 7.69 21.26
N ALA A 231 10.28 7.69 20.55
CA ALA A 231 11.31 8.72 20.63
C ALA A 231 11.19 9.69 19.43
N ASP A 232 11.63 10.94 19.63
CA ASP A 232 11.68 11.98 18.59
C ASP A 232 10.39 12.04 17.73
N VAL A 233 9.22 12.08 18.38
CA VAL A 233 7.92 11.96 17.70
C VAL A 233 7.75 13.01 16.60
N GLY A 234 7.38 12.54 15.42
CA GLY A 234 7.26 13.37 14.23
C GLY A 234 8.55 13.45 13.39
N GLU A 235 9.65 12.84 13.85
CA GLU A 235 10.95 12.80 13.15
C GLU A 235 11.28 11.48 12.44
N SER A 236 10.45 10.44 12.64
CA SER A 236 10.61 9.13 12.02
C SER A 236 9.32 8.73 11.30
N ASP A 237 9.46 7.94 10.23
CA ASP A 237 8.30 7.34 9.56
C ASP A 237 7.72 6.24 10.44
N LEU A 238 6.40 6.16 10.56
CA LEU A 238 5.72 5.14 11.35
C LEU A 238 4.90 4.25 10.44
N THR A 239 5.17 2.95 10.48
CA THR A 239 4.42 1.98 9.68
C THR A 239 4.08 0.74 10.48
N ALA A 240 3.08 -0.01 10.01
CA ALA A 240 2.69 -1.29 10.57
C ALA A 240 2.33 -2.27 9.44
N HIS A 241 2.48 -3.57 9.69
CA HIS A 241 2.13 -4.59 8.71
C HIS A 241 0.62 -4.58 8.41
N VAL A 242 0.29 -4.77 7.13
CA VAL A 242 -1.10 -4.79 6.68
C VAL A 242 -1.76 -6.14 6.94
N ASP A 243 -2.93 -6.12 7.59
CA ASP A 243 -3.82 -7.28 7.67
C ASP A 243 -4.60 -7.43 6.36
N PHE A 244 -4.10 -8.29 5.46
CA PHE A 244 -4.76 -8.57 4.19
C PHE A 244 -6.05 -9.38 4.36
N THR A 245 -6.24 -10.06 5.49
CA THR A 245 -7.51 -10.74 5.78
C THR A 245 -8.62 -9.72 6.02
N LEU A 246 -8.36 -8.69 6.81
CA LEU A 246 -9.27 -7.57 7.02
C LEU A 246 -9.57 -6.82 5.71
N VAL A 247 -8.52 -6.42 4.98
CA VAL A 247 -8.65 -5.67 3.73
C VAL A 247 -9.46 -6.46 2.69
N GLY A 248 -9.13 -7.74 2.50
CA GLY A 248 -9.88 -8.61 1.60
C GLY A 248 -11.31 -8.91 2.07
N HIS A 249 -11.56 -8.97 3.38
CA HIS A 249 -12.91 -9.16 3.91
C HIS A 249 -13.83 -7.98 3.59
N MET A 250 -13.35 -6.75 3.73
CA MET A 250 -14.11 -5.54 3.41
C MET A 250 -14.51 -5.49 1.93
N ALA A 251 -13.61 -5.87 1.02
CA ALA A 251 -13.94 -5.93 -0.41
C ALA A 251 -14.99 -6.99 -0.74
N ARG A 252 -14.89 -8.18 -0.15
CA ARG A 252 -15.91 -9.24 -0.33
C ARG A 252 -17.26 -8.81 0.23
N GLN A 253 -17.29 -8.07 1.34
CA GLN A 253 -18.53 -7.53 1.91
C GLN A 253 -19.23 -6.55 0.95
N ALA A 254 -18.47 -5.78 0.17
CA ALA A 254 -19.01 -4.92 -0.90
C ALA A 254 -19.37 -5.68 -2.19
N GLY A 255 -19.25 -7.02 -2.20
CA GLY A 255 -19.59 -7.87 -3.34
C GLY A 255 -18.51 -7.97 -4.41
N LEU A 256 -17.28 -7.54 -4.14
CA LEU A 256 -16.16 -7.67 -5.09
C LEU A 256 -15.54 -9.06 -5.06
N GLN A 257 -14.95 -9.44 -6.19
CA GLN A 257 -14.01 -10.55 -6.25
C GLN A 257 -12.67 -10.10 -5.65
N VAL A 258 -12.03 -10.98 -4.88
CA VAL A 258 -10.74 -10.71 -4.24
C VAL A 258 -9.76 -11.82 -4.58
N LEU A 259 -8.61 -11.44 -5.15
CA LEU A 259 -7.51 -12.34 -5.50
C LEU A 259 -6.31 -12.06 -4.60
N GLY A 260 -5.60 -13.13 -4.25
CA GLY A 260 -4.50 -13.06 -3.31
C GLY A 260 -4.95 -12.89 -1.84
N PRO A 261 -4.04 -12.40 -0.98
CA PRO A 261 -2.72 -11.88 -1.33
C PRO A 261 -1.77 -12.98 -1.84
N ILE A 262 -0.86 -12.60 -2.72
CA ILE A 262 0.29 -13.42 -3.15
C ILE A 262 1.59 -12.65 -2.93
N GLY A 263 2.75 -13.32 -2.94
CA GLY A 263 4.03 -12.62 -2.86
C GLY A 263 4.25 -11.69 -4.06
N GLN A 264 4.77 -10.49 -3.83
CA GLN A 264 5.13 -9.54 -4.89
C GLN A 264 6.06 -10.16 -5.93
N GLY A 265 7.00 -10.99 -5.48
CA GLY A 265 7.94 -11.67 -6.37
C GLY A 265 7.24 -12.64 -7.31
N ASP A 266 6.21 -13.34 -6.83
CA ASP A 266 5.44 -14.29 -7.65
C ASP A 266 4.54 -13.54 -8.65
N PHE A 267 3.88 -12.47 -8.20
CA PHE A 267 3.11 -11.57 -9.05
C PHE A 267 3.95 -11.02 -10.22
N LEU A 268 5.11 -10.42 -9.92
CA LEU A 268 5.98 -9.81 -10.94
C LEU A 268 6.59 -10.86 -11.89
N LYS A 269 6.94 -12.05 -11.38
CA LYS A 269 7.43 -13.16 -12.22
C LYS A 269 6.35 -13.64 -13.18
N ALA A 270 5.12 -13.81 -12.69
CA ALA A 270 3.98 -14.22 -13.51
C ALA A 270 3.69 -13.20 -14.63
N LEU A 271 3.90 -11.90 -14.38
CA LEU A 271 3.78 -10.85 -15.39
C LEU A 271 4.97 -10.75 -16.36
N GLY A 272 6.07 -11.48 -16.11
CA GLY A 272 7.21 -11.57 -17.03
C GLY A 272 8.36 -10.59 -16.76
N ILE A 273 8.57 -10.19 -15.50
CA ILE A 273 9.68 -9.30 -15.12
C ILE A 273 11.07 -9.78 -15.56
N ASP A 274 11.30 -11.10 -15.63
CA ASP A 274 12.58 -11.67 -16.07
C ASP A 274 12.90 -11.33 -17.52
N ALA A 275 11.90 -11.45 -18.40
CA ALA A 275 12.05 -11.12 -19.82
C ALA A 275 12.28 -9.61 -19.99
N ARG A 276 11.57 -8.79 -19.20
CA ARG A 276 11.71 -7.33 -19.24
C ARG A 276 13.06 -6.85 -18.74
N ALA A 277 13.54 -7.39 -17.62
CA ALA A 277 14.88 -7.09 -17.09
C ALA A 277 15.96 -7.44 -18.11
N ALA A 278 15.88 -8.63 -18.73
CA ALA A 278 16.82 -9.06 -19.76
C ALA A 278 16.76 -8.15 -21.01
N GLN A 279 15.58 -7.67 -21.40
CA GLN A 279 15.43 -6.72 -22.50
C GLN A 279 16.10 -5.37 -22.19
N LEU A 280 15.83 -4.80 -21.01
CA LEU A 280 16.41 -3.53 -20.59
C LEU A 280 17.93 -3.62 -20.48
N ALA A 281 18.47 -4.70 -19.90
CA ALA A 281 19.91 -4.93 -19.81
C ALA A 281 20.58 -5.00 -21.19
N ARG A 282 19.93 -5.60 -22.19
CA ARG A 282 20.43 -5.61 -23.58
C ARG A 282 20.39 -4.22 -24.24
N GLN A 283 19.38 -3.42 -23.93
CA GLN A 283 19.22 -2.07 -24.49
C GLN A 283 20.14 -1.05 -23.81
N SER A 284 20.57 -1.30 -22.58
CA SER A 284 21.48 -0.45 -21.83
C SER A 284 22.57 -1.29 -21.16
N PRO A 285 23.55 -1.80 -21.93
CA PRO A 285 24.60 -2.67 -21.39
C PRO A 285 25.37 -2.06 -20.21
N ASP A 286 25.61 -0.75 -20.22
CA ASP A 286 26.30 -0.02 -19.16
C ASP A 286 25.53 -0.01 -17.82
N ARG A 287 24.22 -0.32 -17.83
CA ARG A 287 23.35 -0.39 -16.65
C ARG A 287 22.86 -1.82 -16.35
N ALA A 288 23.41 -2.84 -17.03
CA ALA A 288 22.92 -4.21 -16.93
C ALA A 288 22.99 -4.77 -15.50
N GLU A 289 24.05 -4.47 -14.75
CA GLU A 289 24.22 -4.89 -13.36
C GLU A 289 23.18 -4.23 -12.44
N GLU A 290 22.96 -2.92 -12.59
CA GLU A 290 21.95 -2.15 -11.86
C GLU A 290 20.54 -2.72 -12.10
N ILE A 291 20.18 -3.00 -13.36
CA ILE A 291 18.89 -3.57 -13.73
C ILE A 291 18.70 -4.97 -13.11
N THR A 292 19.77 -5.77 -13.11
CA THR A 292 19.74 -7.12 -12.52
C THR A 292 19.55 -7.05 -11.01
N ALA A 293 20.28 -6.17 -10.33
CA ALA A 293 20.15 -5.95 -8.89
C ALA A 293 18.75 -5.44 -8.52
N ALA A 294 18.21 -4.48 -9.27
CA ALA A 294 16.86 -3.95 -9.08
C ALA A 294 15.78 -5.05 -9.23
N ARG A 295 15.90 -5.90 -10.26
CA ARG A 295 15.02 -7.07 -10.42
C ARG A 295 15.13 -8.01 -9.22
N MET A 296 16.35 -8.32 -8.76
CA MET A 296 16.54 -9.21 -7.60
C MET A 296 15.88 -8.64 -6.35
N ARG A 297 16.08 -7.36 -6.05
CA ARG A 297 15.47 -6.69 -4.91
C ARG A 297 13.94 -6.76 -4.93
N LEU A 298 13.33 -6.63 -6.10
CA LEU A 298 11.86 -6.65 -6.24
C LEU A 298 11.23 -8.04 -6.06
N VAL A 299 11.95 -9.14 -6.35
CA VAL A 299 11.31 -10.47 -6.49
C VAL A 299 11.94 -11.61 -5.70
N MET A 300 13.11 -11.41 -5.11
CA MET A 300 13.73 -12.45 -4.30
C MET A 300 13.03 -12.59 -2.94
N PRO A 301 12.81 -13.83 -2.44
CA PRO A 301 12.11 -14.06 -1.18
C PRO A 301 12.72 -13.34 0.03
N GLU A 302 14.04 -13.30 0.11
CA GLU A 302 14.84 -12.64 1.15
C GLU A 302 14.84 -11.10 1.04
N GLU A 303 14.31 -10.58 -0.06
CA GLU A 303 14.15 -9.17 -0.35
C GLU A 303 12.66 -8.79 -0.26
N MET A 304 12.12 -8.05 -1.23
CA MET A 304 10.71 -7.66 -1.23
C MET A 304 9.78 -8.80 -1.66
N GLY A 305 10.29 -9.86 -2.27
CA GLY A 305 9.49 -10.82 -3.03
C GLY A 305 8.46 -11.60 -2.20
N THR A 306 8.76 -11.90 -0.93
CA THR A 306 7.84 -12.61 -0.02
C THR A 306 7.20 -11.70 1.01
N LEU A 307 7.94 -10.71 1.53
CA LEU A 307 7.43 -9.79 2.56
C LEU A 307 6.32 -8.91 1.99
N PHE A 308 6.52 -8.34 0.81
CA PHE A 308 5.48 -7.59 0.11
C PHE A 308 4.48 -8.54 -0.52
N LYS A 309 3.22 -8.15 -0.39
CA LYS A 309 2.06 -8.88 -0.85
C LYS A 309 1.30 -8.04 -1.87
N VAL A 310 0.64 -8.73 -2.80
CA VAL A 310 -0.22 -8.11 -3.80
C VAL A 310 -1.60 -8.73 -3.68
N MET A 311 -2.63 -7.90 -3.53
CA MET A 311 -4.04 -8.28 -3.51
C MET A 311 -4.79 -7.48 -4.58
N ALA A 312 -5.72 -8.13 -5.28
CA ALA A 312 -6.60 -7.44 -6.22
C ALA A 312 -8.05 -7.42 -5.74
N PHE A 313 -8.68 -6.26 -5.89
CA PHE A 313 -10.14 -6.11 -5.84
C PHE A 313 -10.67 -6.00 -7.26
N VAL A 314 -11.69 -6.76 -7.62
CA VAL A 314 -12.21 -6.79 -9.00
C VAL A 314 -13.73 -6.77 -8.98
N HIS A 315 -14.34 -5.90 -9.78
CA HIS A 315 -15.78 -5.92 -9.98
C HIS A 315 -16.24 -7.28 -10.55
N PRO A 316 -17.39 -7.85 -10.11
CA PRO A 316 -17.83 -9.19 -10.53
C PRO A 316 -17.97 -9.42 -12.05
N GLU A 317 -18.30 -8.37 -12.80
CA GLU A 317 -18.43 -8.42 -14.25
C GLU A 317 -17.12 -8.16 -15.02
N TRP A 318 -16.00 -7.99 -14.33
CA TRP A 318 -14.72 -7.66 -14.93
C TRP A 318 -13.84 -8.90 -15.02
N ALA A 319 -12.95 -8.91 -16.02
CA ALA A 319 -11.93 -9.92 -16.16
C ALA A 319 -10.97 -9.88 -14.96
N LEU A 320 -10.49 -11.05 -14.57
CA LEU A 320 -9.52 -11.16 -13.48
C LEU A 320 -8.13 -10.69 -13.97
N PRO A 321 -7.36 -9.99 -13.12
CA PRO A 321 -6.00 -9.60 -13.45
C PRO A 321 -5.10 -10.81 -13.62
N GLU A 322 -4.26 -10.76 -14.66
CA GLU A 322 -3.10 -11.63 -14.77
C GLU A 322 -2.13 -11.42 -13.61
N GLY A 323 -1.29 -12.43 -13.33
CA GLY A 323 -0.30 -12.39 -12.26
C GLY A 323 -0.75 -13.03 -10.94
N PHE A 324 -2.02 -13.45 -10.84
CA PHE A 324 -2.60 -14.11 -9.65
C PHE A 324 -2.87 -15.63 -9.82
N ALA A 325 -2.36 -16.22 -10.91
CA ALA A 325 -2.55 -17.62 -11.27
C ALA A 325 -1.59 -18.58 -10.54
#